data_AF-A0A0F9C765-F1
#
_entry.id   AF-A0A0F9C765-F1
#
_cell.length_a   1.000
_cell.length_b   1.000
_cell.length_c   1.000
_cell.angle_alpha   90.00
_cell.angle_beta   90.00
_cell.angle_gamma   90.00
#
_symmetry.space_group_name_H-M   'P 1'
#
loop_
_entity.id
_entity.type
_entity.pdbx_description
1 polymer ?
#
loop_
_entity_poly.entity_id
_entity_poly.type
_entity_poly.pdbx_seq_one_letter_code
_entity_poly.pdbx_strand_id
1 'polypeptide(L)' 'CEIGDIGYWIHGDAIVIFFGKTPRSQNDNPVAASAVNIFAKIEGDTSVFKQFKSFSGSLKAGD' A
#
# COMPACT_ATOMS: atom_id res chain seq x y z
N CYS A 1 0.19 -8.55 5.88
CA CYS A 1 0.85 -7.31 5.45
C CYS A 1 1.04 -6.42 6.67
N GLU A 2 2.03 -5.57 6.60
CA GLU A 2 2.40 -4.59 7.62
C GLU A 2 2.32 -3.17 7.06
N ILE A 3 2.43 -2.17 7.94
CA ILE A 3 2.58 -0.78 7.51
C ILE A 3 3.91 -0.64 6.76
N GLY A 4 3.85 -0.07 5.56
CA GLY A 4 4.96 0.08 4.63
C GLY A 4 5.02 -0.98 3.53
N ASP A 5 4.23 -2.06 3.62
CA ASP A 5 4.23 -3.07 2.57
C ASP A 5 3.66 -2.50 1.26
N ILE A 6 4.31 -2.86 0.15
CA ILE A 6 3.83 -2.61 -1.21
C ILE A 6 3.55 -3.97 -1.85
N GLY A 7 2.34 -4.10 -2.38
CA GLY A 7 1.93 -5.32 -3.04
C GLY A 7 1.23 -5.08 -4.36
N TYR A 8 1.22 -6.10 -5.19
CA TYR A 8 0.50 -6.12 -6.45
C TYR A 8 -0.83 -6.85 -6.27
N TRP A 9 -1.92 -6.17 -6.59
CA TRP A 9 -3.27 -6.72 -6.55
C TRP A 9 -3.68 -7.19 -7.93
N ILE A 10 -3.51 -8.49 -8.17
CA ILE A 10 -3.71 -9.13 -9.48
C ILE A 10 -5.11 -8.89 -10.04
N HIS A 11 -6.14 -8.92 -9.18
CA HIS A 11 -7.53 -8.78 -9.64
C HIS A 11 -7.85 -7.37 -10.17
N GLY A 12 -7.09 -6.36 -9.79
CA GLY A 12 -7.34 -4.97 -10.17
C GLY A 12 -6.25 -4.34 -11.02
N ASP A 13 -5.22 -5.10 -11.44
CA ASP A 13 -4.03 -4.60 -12.13
C ASP A 13 -3.47 -3.34 -11.45
N ALA A 14 -3.33 -3.42 -10.12
CA ALA A 14 -3.06 -2.26 -9.29
C ALA A 14 -1.95 -2.53 -8.29
N ILE A 15 -1.14 -1.50 -8.04
CA ILE A 15 -0.19 -1.48 -6.92
C ILE A 15 -0.92 -0.94 -5.69
N VAL A 16 -0.81 -1.68 -4.60
CA VAL A 16 -1.41 -1.35 -3.30
C VAL A 16 -0.29 -1.02 -2.33
N ILE A 17 -0.43 0.12 -1.65
CA ILE A 17 0.49 0.58 -0.61
C ILE A 17 -0.25 0.53 0.72
N PHE A 18 0.28 -0.21 1.69
CA PHE A 18 -0.29 -0.32 3.02
C PHE A 18 0.31 0.73 3.95
N PHE A 19 -0.31 1.90 4.09
CA PHE A 19 0.20 3.01 4.93
C PHE A 19 -0.57 3.21 6.24
N GLY A 20 -1.44 2.27 6.63
CA GLY A 20 -2.18 2.31 7.88
C GLY A 20 -3.39 1.38 7.92
N LYS A 21 -4.21 1.55 8.97
CA LYS A 21 -5.41 0.76 9.21
C LYS A 21 -6.40 0.82 8.04
N THR A 22 -6.87 -0.34 7.57
CA THR A 22 -7.91 -0.47 6.55
C THR A 22 -9.27 -0.77 7.18
N PRO A 23 -10.40 -0.62 6.47
CA PRO A 23 -11.73 -0.95 7.00
C PRO A 23 -11.88 -2.39 7.51
N ARG A 24 -11.08 -3.34 7.01
CA ARG A 24 -11.07 -4.74 7.46
C ARG A 24 -10.14 -5.02 8.65
N SER A 25 -9.37 -4.03 9.07
CA SER A 25 -8.37 -4.20 10.13
C SER A 25 -9.04 -4.24 11.50
N GLN A 26 -8.77 -5.30 12.27
CA GLN A 26 -9.28 -5.45 13.64
C GLN A 26 -8.41 -4.67 14.65
N ASN A 27 -7.14 -4.46 14.33
CA ASN A 27 -6.15 -3.70 15.09
C ASN A 27 -5.55 -2.61 14.19
N ASP A 28 -4.43 -2.01 14.60
CA ASP A 28 -3.76 -0.94 13.83
C ASP A 28 -3.01 -1.45 12.58
N ASN A 29 -2.91 -2.78 12.42
CA ASN A 29 -2.25 -3.38 11.26
C ASN A 29 -3.18 -3.41 10.04
N PRO A 30 -2.67 -3.08 8.85
CA PRO A 30 -3.43 -3.14 7.61
C PRO A 30 -3.89 -4.57 7.29
N VAL A 31 -5.09 -4.67 6.71
CA VAL A 31 -5.62 -5.93 6.16
C VAL A 31 -6.05 -5.71 4.71
N ALA A 32 -5.50 -6.51 3.80
CA ALA A 32 -5.86 -6.48 2.39
C ALA A 32 -7.32 -6.93 2.17
N ALA A 33 -7.99 -6.35 1.16
CA ALA A 33 -9.35 -6.73 0.82
C ALA A 33 -9.43 -8.11 0.13
N SER A 34 -8.36 -8.58 -0.51
CA SER A 34 -8.25 -9.93 -1.07
C SER A 34 -6.76 -10.29 -1.16
N ALA A 35 -6.42 -11.42 -1.78
CA ALA A 35 -5.03 -11.85 -1.95
C ALA A 35 -4.23 -10.77 -2.72
N VAL A 36 -3.15 -10.31 -2.10
CA VAL A 36 -2.20 -9.33 -2.66
C VAL A 36 -0.81 -9.91 -2.50
N ASN A 37 0.00 -9.85 -3.56
CA ASN A 37 1.37 -10.33 -3.54
C ASN A 37 2.28 -9.19 -3.09
N ILE A 38 2.80 -9.28 -1.87
CA ILE A 38 3.78 -8.30 -1.37
C ILE A 38 5.11 -8.55 -2.07
N PHE A 39 5.70 -7.49 -2.64
CA PHE A 39 6.96 -7.57 -3.37
C PHE A 39 7.98 -6.49 -2.96
N ALA A 40 7.56 -5.47 -2.22
CA ALA A 40 8.43 -4.39 -1.76
C ALA A 40 7.95 -3.82 -0.43
N LYS A 41 8.80 -3.02 0.21
CA LYS A 41 8.51 -2.28 1.44
C LYS A 41 9.05 -0.87 1.32
N ILE A 42 8.30 0.11 1.83
CA ILE A 42 8.71 1.51 1.86
C ILE A 42 9.83 1.68 2.87
N GLU A 43 10.93 2.27 2.42
CA GLU A 43 11.98 2.79 3.30
C GLU A 43 11.64 4.24 3.67
N GLY A 44 11.36 4.50 4.95
CA GLY A 44 11.04 5.83 5.47
C GLY A 44 9.62 5.96 6.06
N ASP A 45 9.14 7.21 6.17
CA ASP A 45 7.86 7.51 6.81
C ASP A 45 6.66 7.32 5.86
N THR A 46 5.82 6.33 6.16
CA THR A 46 4.59 6.05 5.40
C THR A 46 3.46 7.04 5.70
N SER A 47 3.56 7.83 6.77
CA SER A 47 2.51 8.78 7.18
C SER A 47 2.27 9.86 6.13
N VAL A 48 3.27 10.14 5.29
CA VAL A 48 3.18 11.09 4.16
C VAL A 48 2.03 10.75 3.21
N PHE A 49 1.64 9.48 3.08
CA PHE A 49 0.54 9.10 2.20
C PHE A 49 -0.83 9.54 2.72
N LYS A 50 -0.99 9.75 4.03
CA LYS A 50 -2.25 10.17 4.65
C LYS A 50 -2.71 11.58 4.25
N GLN A 51 -1.79 12.41 3.74
CA GLN A 51 -2.13 13.76 3.27
C GLN A 51 -2.86 13.76 1.91
N PHE A 52 -2.75 12.65 1.15
CA PHE A 52 -3.34 12.56 -0.18
C PHE A 52 -4.73 11.93 -0.13
N LYS A 53 -5.71 12.57 -0.78
CA LYS A 53 -7.02 11.96 -1.07
C LYS A 53 -7.03 11.23 -2.40
N SER A 54 -6.27 11.74 -3.36
CA SER A 54 -6.00 11.14 -4.65
C SER A 54 -4.59 11.50 -5.07
N PHE A 55 -3.97 10.65 -5.86
CA PHE A 55 -2.67 10.88 -6.47
C PHE A 55 -2.81 10.67 -7.98
N SER A 56 -2.23 11.58 -8.76
CA SER A 56 -2.07 11.42 -10.20
C SER A 56 -0.62 11.73 -10.54
N GLY A 57 0.08 10.76 -11.12
CA GLY A 57 1.49 10.83 -11.43
C GLY A 57 1.95 9.56 -12.14
N SER A 58 3.19 9.58 -12.62
CA SER A 58 3.80 8.42 -13.27
C SER A 58 4.77 7.75 -12.31
N LEU A 59 4.56 6.46 -12.06
CA LEU A 59 5.54 5.62 -11.37
C LEU A 59 6.63 5.25 -12.39
N LYS A 60 7.89 5.53 -12.05
CA LYS A 60 9.04 5.04 -12.81
C LYS A 60 9.73 3.98 -11.96
N ALA A 61 10.11 2.87 -12.59
CA ALA A 61 11.09 1.99 -11.96
C ALA A 61 12.36 2.80 -11.72
N GLY A 62 12.96 2.69 -10.52
CA GLY A 62 14.27 3.29 -10.26
C GLY A 62 15.32 2.69 -11.19
N ASP A 63 16.30 3.49 -11.56
CA ASP A 63 17.50 3.04 -12.30
C ASP A 63 18.36 2.08 -11.46
#